data_AF-A0A674JQM6-F1
#
_entry.id   AF-A0A674JQM6-F1
#
_cell.length_a   1.000
_cell.length_b   1.000
_cell.length_c   1.000
_cell.angle_alpha   90.00
_cell.angle_beta   90.00
_cell.angle_gamma   90.00
#
_symmetry.space_group_name_H-M   'P 1'
#
loop_
_entity.id
_entity.type
_entity.pdbx_description
1 polymer ?
#
loop_
_entity_poly.entity_id
_entity_poly.type
_entity_poly.pdbx_seq_one_letter_code
_entity_poly.pdbx_strand_id
1 'polypeptide(L)'
;MLFQKRFRPVALNLSRILYPFQESDICLTCTKTSNVMSSGEIVYCGQVFEKSPLQVKNFGIWDLTTAGAVTQCYCDTGARQRARAHSIQIMKIEEIAASKCRRPAVKQFHDLKIKFPLPHRVLRRQHKPRFITKRPNTFF
;
A
#
# COMPACT_ATOMS: atom_id res chain seq x y z
N MET A 1 -36.77 15.61 12.44
CA MET A 1 -36.46 14.24 11.97
C MET A 1 -34.99 14.20 11.53
N LEU A 2 -34.09 13.79 12.43
CA LEU A 2 -32.67 13.57 12.11
C LEU A 2 -32.57 12.25 11.33
N PHE A 3 -32.41 12.34 10.02
CA PHE A 3 -32.12 11.19 9.17
C PHE A 3 -30.65 10.81 9.38
N GLN A 4 -30.37 10.07 10.46
CA GLN A 4 -29.14 9.30 10.59
C GLN A 4 -29.13 8.21 9.52
N LYS A 5 -28.73 8.55 8.28
CA LYS A 5 -28.24 7.54 7.36
C LYS A 5 -26.91 7.05 7.92
N ARG A 6 -26.96 5.98 8.72
CA ARG A 6 -25.83 5.06 8.90
C ARG A 6 -25.48 4.51 7.52
N PHE A 7 -24.71 5.27 6.75
CA PHE A 7 -23.99 4.74 5.61
C PHE A 7 -23.12 3.61 6.14
N ARG A 8 -23.31 2.40 5.62
CA ARG A 8 -22.51 1.24 6.02
C ARG A 8 -21.02 1.63 5.96
N PRO A 9 -20.21 1.36 6.99
CA PRO A 9 -18.82 1.83 7.09
C PRO A 9 -17.86 1.01 6.20
N VAL A 10 -18.28 0.70 4.97
CA VAL A 10 -17.51 -0.15 4.05
C VAL A 10 -16.88 0.68 2.91
N ALA A 11 -17.39 1.87 2.62
CA ALA A 11 -16.97 2.68 1.46
C ALA A 11 -15.95 3.80 1.78
N LEU A 12 -15.64 4.08 3.05
CA LEU A 12 -14.78 5.21 3.45
C LEU A 12 -13.40 4.81 3.99
N ASN A 13 -13.01 3.54 3.89
CA ASN A 13 -11.73 3.06 4.45
C ASN A 13 -10.51 3.28 3.54
N LEU A 14 -10.57 4.24 2.60
CA LEU A 14 -9.85 4.06 1.33
C LEU A 14 -8.90 5.15 0.87
N SER A 15 -8.74 6.22 1.62
CA SER A 15 -7.77 7.27 1.31
C SER A 15 -6.78 7.47 2.45
N ARG A 16 -6.14 6.42 2.97
CA ARG A 16 -5.29 6.60 4.16
C ARG A 16 -3.99 5.86 4.17
N ILE A 17 -3.15 6.17 3.17
CA ILE A 17 -1.80 5.63 3.13
C ILE A 17 -0.81 6.72 2.73
N LEU A 18 -0.06 7.15 3.75
CA LEU A 18 1.15 7.96 3.75
C LEU A 18 1.09 9.32 3.04
N TYR A 19 0.32 10.31 3.54
CA TYR A 19 0.66 11.74 3.47
C TYR A 19 -0.18 12.50 4.52
N PRO A 20 0.25 13.69 5.00
CA PRO A 20 -0.52 14.53 5.94
C PRO A 20 -1.82 15.12 5.34
N PHE A 21 -2.31 14.53 4.26
CA PHE A 21 -3.37 15.02 3.36
C PHE A 21 -4.73 14.37 3.68
N GLN A 22 -5.03 14.16 4.96
CA GLN A 22 -6.15 13.29 5.35
C GLN A 22 -7.53 13.93 5.23
N GLU A 23 -7.68 15.22 5.53
CA GLU A 23 -8.99 15.86 5.58
C GLU A 23 -9.47 16.33 4.20
N SER A 24 -8.55 16.86 3.38
CA SER A 24 -8.83 17.30 2.01
C SER A 24 -9.31 16.14 1.13
N ASP A 25 -8.67 14.98 1.19
CA ASP A 25 -9.04 13.82 0.36
C ASP A 25 -10.38 13.21 0.78
N ILE A 26 -10.71 13.21 2.08
CA ILE A 26 -12.01 12.76 2.59
C ILE A 26 -13.11 13.68 2.06
N CYS A 27 -12.92 15.00 2.14
CA CYS A 27 -13.89 15.97 1.60
C CYS A 27 -14.04 15.82 0.07
N LEU A 28 -12.94 15.63 -0.66
CA LEU A 28 -12.95 15.41 -2.11
C LEU A 28 -13.64 14.11 -2.54
N THR A 29 -13.60 13.05 -1.73
CA THR A 29 -14.32 11.80 -2.02
C THR A 29 -15.79 11.90 -1.64
N CYS A 30 -16.10 12.56 -0.52
CA CYS A 30 -17.47 12.83 -0.09
C CYS A 30 -18.22 13.67 -1.13
N THR A 31 -17.63 14.75 -1.64
CA THR A 31 -18.23 15.62 -2.70
C THR A 31 -18.48 14.89 -4.02
N LYS A 32 -17.64 13.91 -4.39
CA LYS A 32 -17.81 13.10 -5.61
C LYS A 32 -18.92 12.06 -5.49
N THR A 33 -19.13 11.50 -4.30
CA THR A 33 -20.11 10.42 -4.07
C THR A 33 -21.43 10.92 -3.51
N SER A 34 -21.44 12.10 -2.89
CA SER A 34 -22.59 12.75 -2.27
C SER A 34 -22.46 14.27 -2.40
N ASN A 35 -23.56 14.99 -2.58
CA ASN A 35 -23.54 16.46 -2.70
C ASN A 35 -23.37 17.16 -1.34
N VAL A 36 -22.29 16.86 -0.62
CA VAL A 36 -21.96 17.45 0.68
C VAL A 36 -20.70 18.29 0.49
N MET A 37 -20.89 19.61 0.32
CA MET A 37 -19.84 20.51 -0.18
C MET A 37 -19.45 21.57 0.87
N SER A 38 -20.42 22.06 1.66
CA SER A 38 -20.19 23.14 2.65
C SER A 38 -20.93 22.94 3.97
N SER A 39 -21.90 22.03 4.04
CA SER A 39 -22.75 21.80 5.23
C SER A 39 -22.36 20.56 6.03
N GLY A 40 -21.32 19.83 5.61
CA GLY A 40 -20.82 18.65 6.31
C GLY A 40 -19.67 18.99 7.24
N GLU A 41 -19.71 18.47 8.46
CA GLU A 41 -18.60 18.55 9.42
C GLU A 41 -17.95 17.17 9.62
N ILE A 42 -16.64 17.15 9.87
CA ILE A 42 -15.90 15.92 10.19
C ILE A 42 -16.07 15.63 11.68
N VAL A 43 -16.84 14.60 12.01
CA VAL A 43 -17.12 14.22 13.41
C VAL A 43 -15.92 13.52 14.07
N TYR A 44 -15.18 12.72 13.31
CA TYR A 44 -14.03 11.98 13.85
C TYR A 44 -12.97 11.71 12.76
N CYS A 45 -11.73 12.02 13.09
CA CYS A 45 -10.57 11.79 12.25
C CYS A 45 -9.45 11.19 13.11
N GLY A 46 -9.27 9.86 13.07
CA GLY A 46 -8.21 9.18 13.83
C GLY A 46 -7.49 8.12 13.00
N GLN A 47 -6.20 7.90 13.24
CA GLN A 47 -5.42 6.88 12.54
C GLN A 47 -5.93 5.48 12.90
N VAL A 48 -6.13 4.64 11.88
CA VAL A 48 -6.47 3.23 12.06
C VAL A 48 -5.18 2.42 12.01
N PHE A 49 -4.88 1.72 13.10
CA PHE A 49 -3.74 0.81 13.16
C PHE A 49 -4.11 -0.57 12.64
N GLU A 50 -3.13 -1.25 12.05
CA GLU A 50 -3.28 -2.59 11.53
C GLU A 50 -3.50 -3.60 12.69
N LYS A 51 -4.44 -4.54 12.50
CA LYS A 51 -4.78 -5.53 13.54
C LYS A 51 -3.67 -6.55 13.79
N SER A 52 -2.93 -6.92 12.75
CA SER A 52 -1.87 -7.93 12.80
C SER A 52 -0.68 -7.54 11.92
N PRO A 53 0.22 -6.67 12.40
CA PRO A 53 1.34 -6.13 11.61
C PRO A 53 2.51 -7.11 11.42
N LEU A 54 2.53 -8.23 12.15
CA LEU A 54 3.61 -9.22 12.10
C LEU A 54 3.35 -10.34 11.10
N GLN A 55 2.12 -10.45 10.59
CA GLN A 55 1.72 -11.50 9.67
C GLN A 55 1.67 -10.96 8.26
N VAL A 56 2.22 -11.72 7.31
CA VAL A 56 2.18 -11.33 5.90
C VAL A 56 0.81 -11.66 5.30
N LYS A 57 0.27 -10.70 4.55
CA LYS A 57 -1.07 -10.75 3.97
C LYS A 57 -1.03 -10.44 2.48
N ASN A 58 -2.11 -10.78 1.80
CA ASN A 58 -2.28 -10.46 0.38
C ASN A 58 -3.34 -9.38 0.21
N PHE A 59 -2.98 -8.20 -0.27
CA PHE A 59 -3.93 -7.13 -0.62
C PHE A 59 -4.09 -6.97 -2.15
N GLY A 60 -3.74 -8.01 -2.90
CA GLY A 60 -3.40 -7.93 -4.33
C GLY A 60 -1.92 -7.63 -4.58
N ILE A 61 -1.21 -7.20 -3.54
CA ILE A 61 0.23 -7.11 -3.40
C ILE A 61 0.59 -7.78 -2.05
N TRP A 62 1.76 -8.42 -1.96
CA TRP A 62 2.22 -9.17 -0.78
C TRP A 62 2.90 -8.21 0.21
N ASP A 63 2.26 -7.92 1.34
CA ASP A 63 2.77 -6.97 2.35
C ASP A 63 2.21 -7.27 3.77
N LEU A 64 2.81 -6.68 4.80
CA LEU A 64 2.45 -6.82 6.21
C LEU A 64 1.29 -5.92 6.64
N THR A 65 1.17 -4.74 6.03
CA THR A 65 0.22 -3.71 6.44
C THR A 65 -0.61 -3.23 5.26
N THR A 66 -1.85 -2.83 5.53
CA THR A 66 -2.67 -2.13 4.54
C THR A 66 -1.93 -0.91 4.00
N ALA A 67 -1.34 -0.10 4.89
CA ALA A 67 -0.48 1.04 4.59
C ALA A 67 0.62 0.72 3.58
N GLY A 68 1.52 -0.21 3.88
CA GLY A 68 2.59 -0.57 2.95
C GLY A 68 2.05 -0.97 1.57
N ALA A 69 0.95 -1.73 1.52
CA ALA A 69 0.39 -2.25 0.27
C ALA A 69 -0.06 -1.13 -0.69
N VAL A 70 -0.65 -0.04 -0.19
CA VAL A 70 -1.00 1.09 -1.07
C VAL A 70 0.18 1.97 -1.40
N THR A 71 1.16 2.13 -0.50
CA THR A 71 2.40 2.84 -0.85
C THR A 71 3.05 2.16 -2.04
N GLN A 72 3.10 0.82 -2.01
CA GLN A 72 3.60 0.04 -3.12
C GLN A 72 2.71 0.17 -4.37
N CYS A 73 1.38 0.24 -4.22
CA CYS A 73 0.45 0.50 -5.33
C CYS A 73 0.71 1.85 -6.02
N TYR A 74 0.91 2.92 -5.24
CA TYR A 74 1.27 4.24 -5.78
C TYR A 74 2.60 4.18 -6.54
N CYS A 75 3.62 3.54 -5.97
CA CYS A 75 4.92 3.37 -6.62
C CYS A 75 4.84 2.55 -7.91
N ASP A 76 4.12 1.42 -7.92
CA ASP A 76 3.99 0.53 -9.09
C ASP A 76 3.21 1.21 -10.23
N THR A 77 2.15 1.95 -9.90
CA THR A 77 1.36 2.70 -10.89
C THR A 77 2.16 3.87 -11.46
N GLY A 78 2.92 4.58 -10.61
CA GLY A 78 3.84 5.63 -11.06
C GLY A 78 4.96 5.08 -11.94
N ALA A 79 5.53 3.93 -11.59
CA ALA A 79 6.62 3.32 -12.37
C ALA A 79 6.15 2.77 -13.73
N ARG A 80 5.00 2.09 -13.76
CA ARG A 80 4.49 1.45 -15.00
C ARG A 80 3.78 2.42 -15.92
N GLN A 81 2.99 3.34 -15.36
CA GLN A 81 2.04 4.16 -16.11
C GLN A 81 2.28 5.65 -15.95
N ARG A 82 3.30 6.07 -15.18
CA ARG A 82 3.60 7.48 -14.88
C ARG A 82 2.43 8.24 -14.26
N ALA A 83 1.51 7.53 -13.62
CA ALA A 83 0.37 8.13 -12.94
C ALA A 83 0.86 8.84 -11.67
N ARG A 84 0.30 10.03 -11.41
CA ARG A 84 0.60 10.82 -10.22
C ARG A 84 -0.40 10.47 -9.11
N ALA A 85 -0.04 10.76 -7.85
CA ALA A 85 -0.90 10.43 -6.71
C ALA A 85 -2.31 11.02 -6.82
N HIS A 86 -2.44 12.28 -7.29
CA HIS A 86 -3.74 12.94 -7.46
C HIS A 86 -4.64 12.32 -8.56
N SER A 87 -4.07 11.58 -9.51
CA SER A 87 -4.83 10.90 -10.57
C SER A 87 -5.29 9.49 -10.16
N ILE A 88 -4.73 8.94 -9.08
CA ILE A 88 -5.02 7.58 -8.63
C ILE A 88 -6.09 7.64 -7.54
N GLN A 89 -7.20 6.94 -7.74
CA GLN A 89 -8.28 6.82 -6.76
C GLN A 89 -8.39 5.37 -6.30
N ILE A 90 -8.32 5.16 -4.98
CA ILE A 90 -8.39 3.83 -4.40
C ILE A 90 -9.82 3.58 -3.93
N MET A 91 -10.44 2.51 -4.45
CA MET A 91 -11.86 2.22 -4.27
C MET A 91 -12.16 1.11 -3.27
N LYS A 92 -11.27 0.11 -3.15
CA LYS A 92 -11.37 -0.93 -2.12
C LYS A 92 -10.01 -1.57 -1.87
N ILE A 93 -9.71 -1.83 -0.60
CA ILE A 93 -8.54 -2.57 -0.12
C ILE A 93 -9.11 -3.65 0.79
N GLU A 94 -8.76 -4.89 0.50
CA GLU A 94 -9.24 -6.05 1.25
C GLU A 94 -8.14 -7.10 1.29
N GLU A 95 -8.05 -7.80 2.41
CA GLU A 95 -7.19 -8.97 2.55
C GLU A 95 -7.77 -10.15 1.76
N ILE A 96 -6.95 -10.76 0.93
CA ILE A 96 -7.31 -11.83 0.01
C ILE A 96 -6.70 -13.13 0.54
N ALA A 97 -7.52 -14.16 0.70
CA ALA A 97 -7.04 -15.50 1.03
C ALA A 97 -6.12 -16.05 -0.09
N ALA A 98 -5.09 -16.82 0.28
CA ALA A 98 -4.07 -17.33 -0.64
C ALA A 98 -4.63 -18.07 -1.87
N SER A 99 -5.76 -18.77 -1.71
CA SER A 99 -6.44 -19.49 -2.80
C SER A 99 -7.11 -18.58 -3.83
N LYS A 100 -7.51 -17.36 -3.42
CA LYS A 100 -8.24 -16.40 -4.26
C LYS A 100 -7.32 -15.40 -4.97
N CYS A 101 -6.02 -15.43 -4.69
CA CYS A 101 -5.05 -14.58 -5.38
C CYS A 101 -5.02 -14.91 -6.88
N ARG A 102 -5.03 -13.88 -7.75
CA ARG A 102 -5.02 -14.07 -9.22
C ARG A 102 -3.66 -13.81 -9.85
N ARG A 103 -2.87 -12.88 -9.30
CA ARG A 103 -1.60 -12.44 -9.87
C ARG A 103 -0.49 -13.49 -9.71
N PRO A 104 0.20 -13.91 -10.79
CA PRO A 104 1.25 -14.93 -10.70
C PRO A 104 2.43 -14.49 -9.83
N ALA A 105 2.79 -13.21 -9.86
CA ALA A 105 3.86 -12.63 -9.04
C ALA A 105 3.61 -12.73 -7.52
N VAL A 106 2.34 -12.84 -7.11
CA VAL A 106 1.97 -13.05 -5.70
C VAL A 106 1.91 -14.55 -5.41
N LYS A 107 1.28 -15.34 -6.30
CA LYS A 107 1.16 -16.80 -6.18
C LYS A 107 2.50 -17.53 -6.02
N GLN A 108 3.57 -17.04 -6.64
CA GLN A 108 4.90 -17.68 -6.54
C GLN A 108 5.43 -17.74 -5.09
N PHE A 109 4.94 -16.90 -4.19
CA PHE A 109 5.35 -16.87 -2.79
C PHE A 109 4.50 -17.77 -1.86
N HIS A 110 3.52 -18.49 -2.41
CA HIS A 110 2.54 -19.28 -1.63
C HIS A 110 3.04 -20.70 -1.26
N ASP A 111 4.34 -20.94 -1.26
CA ASP A 111 4.93 -22.25 -0.95
C ASP A 111 5.54 -22.27 0.45
N LEU A 112 5.18 -23.26 1.27
CA LEU A 112 5.72 -23.48 2.61
C LEU A 112 7.21 -23.86 2.58
N LYS A 113 7.68 -24.46 1.48
CA LYS A 113 9.07 -24.92 1.32
C LYS A 113 9.87 -24.01 0.39
N ILE A 114 9.45 -22.75 0.24
CA ILE A 114 10.14 -21.79 -0.61
C ILE A 114 11.59 -21.59 -0.16
N LYS A 115 12.52 -21.76 -1.09
CA LYS A 115 13.96 -21.53 -0.89
C LYS A 115 14.52 -20.89 -2.14
N PHE A 116 15.30 -19.84 -1.98
CA PHE A 116 15.97 -19.17 -3.09
C PHE A 116 17.41 -18.83 -2.69
N PRO A 117 18.41 -19.18 -3.53
CA PRO A 117 19.74 -18.61 -3.38
C PRO A 117 19.72 -17.14 -3.83
N LEU A 118 20.66 -16.35 -3.33
CA LEU A 118 20.92 -14.99 -3.82
C LEU A 118 22.16 -15.04 -4.72
N PRO A 119 22.00 -15.24 -6.04
CA PRO A 119 23.12 -15.59 -6.93
C PRO A 119 24.16 -14.48 -7.12
N HIS A 120 23.73 -13.22 -7.06
CA HIS A 120 24.60 -12.07 -7.25
C HIS A 120 24.32 -11.01 -6.18
N ARG A 121 25.28 -10.79 -5.28
CA ARG A 121 25.17 -9.80 -4.21
C ARG A 121 26.05 -8.59 -4.52
N VAL A 122 25.43 -7.48 -4.89
CA VAL A 122 26.13 -6.22 -5.17
C VAL A 122 26.61 -5.57 -3.88
N LEU A 123 27.91 -5.26 -3.81
CA LEU A 123 28.46 -4.45 -2.73
C LEU A 123 27.87 -3.03 -2.77
N ARG A 124 27.08 -2.66 -1.75
CA ARG A 124 26.50 -1.31 -1.64
C ARG A 124 27.50 -0.27 -1.14
N ARG A 125 28.50 -0.67 -0.35
CA ARG A 125 29.53 0.21 0.23
C ARG A 125 30.70 0.41 -0.73
N GLN A 126 30.45 1.06 -1.87
CA GLN A 126 31.47 1.24 -2.92
C GLN A 126 32.52 2.32 -2.59
N HIS A 127 32.19 3.24 -1.68
CA HIS A 127 33.09 4.35 -1.30
C HIS A 127 33.76 4.19 0.06
N LYS A 128 33.68 3.00 0.66
CA LYS A 128 34.28 2.69 1.97
C LYS A 128 34.89 1.28 1.95
N PRO A 129 36.15 1.09 1.52
CA PRO A 129 37.09 2.12 1.01
C PRO A 129 36.78 2.52 -0.44
N ARG A 130 37.13 3.76 -0.83
CA ARG A 130 36.94 4.25 -2.21
C ARG A 130 37.96 3.66 -3.19
N PHE A 131 39.16 3.39 -2.72
CA PHE A 131 40.22 2.74 -3.49
C PHE A 131 40.68 1.49 -2.75
N ILE A 132 40.76 0.37 -3.47
CA ILE A 132 41.19 -0.92 -2.94
C ILE A 132 41.88 -1.70 -4.04
N THR A 133 42.87 -2.50 -3.67
CA THR A 133 43.66 -3.31 -4.61
C THR A 133 42.95 -4.59 -5.03
N LYS A 134 42.06 -5.11 -4.18
CA LYS A 134 41.29 -6.34 -4.41
C LYS A 134 39.93 -6.02 -5.05
N ARG A 135 39.56 -6.78 -6.08
CA ARG A 135 38.23 -6.68 -6.69
C ARG A 135 37.15 -7.20 -5.73
N PRO A 136 35.95 -6.61 -5.71
CA PRO A 136 34.86 -7.07 -4.86
C PRO A 136 34.37 -8.46 -5.33
N ASN A 137 34.18 -9.38 -4.39
CA ASN A 137 33.50 -10.65 -4.64
C ASN A 137 31.98 -10.46 -4.55
N THR A 138 31.22 -11.07 -5.46
CA THR A 138 29.76 -10.99 -5.54
C THR A 138 29.06 -12.34 -5.34
N PHE A 139 29.82 -13.44 -5.26
CA PHE A 139 29.34 -14.80 -4.99
C PHE A 139 29.70 -15.21 -3.56
N PHE A 140 28.68 -15.55 -2.76
CA PHE A 140 28.78 -15.88 -1.33
C PHE A 140 27.99 -17.14 -1.00
#